data_AF-A0A961XV88-F1
#
_entry.id   AF-A0A961XV88-F1
#
_cell.length_a   1.000
_cell.length_b   1.000
_cell.length_c   1.000
_cell.angle_alpha   90.00
_cell.angle_beta   90.00
_cell.angle_gamma   90.00
#
_symmetry.space_group_name_H-M   'P 1'
#
loop_
_entity.id
_entity.type
_entity.pdbx_description
1 polymer ?
#
loop_
_entity_poly.entity_id
_entity_poly.type
_entity_poly.pdbx_seq_one_letter_code
_entity_poly.pdbx_strand_id
1 'polypeptide(L)'
;GVMFITLEDETGIANLVVWQKIFERYRRVILSSSMIAVRGRVQREGEVVHLVAHRIVDLSRDLASVGQREMAPAGQQGPEGGGIRVKARDFR
;
A
#
# COMPACT_ATOMS: atom_id res chain seq x y z
N GLY A 1 25.71 7.93 -8.91
CA GLY A 1 24.50 7.94 -9.77
C GLY A 1 23.28 8.43 -9.00
N VAL A 2 22.25 8.85 -9.74
CA VAL A 2 20.92 9.18 -9.21
C VAL A 2 19.90 8.29 -9.94
N MET A 3 18.90 7.81 -9.21
CA MET A 3 17.79 7.04 -9.76
C MET A 3 16.50 7.80 -9.46
N PHE A 4 15.60 7.82 -10.44
CA PHE A 4 14.28 8.39 -10.29
C PHE A 4 13.25 7.27 -10.21
N ILE A 5 12.32 7.37 -9.26
CA ILE A 5 11.19 6.45 -9.13
C ILE A 5 9.92 7.28 -9.18
N THR A 6 8.97 6.87 -10.00
CA THR A 6 7.62 7.40 -10.01
C THR A 6 6.77 6.56 -9.05
N LEU A 7 6.18 7.20 -8.04
CA LEU A 7 5.24 6.56 -7.12
C LEU A 7 3.84 7.13 -7.40
N GLU A 8 2.83 6.28 -7.47
CA GLU A 8 1.45 6.68 -7.69
C GLU A 8 0.59 6.24 -6.50
N ASP A 9 -0.32 7.13 -6.08
CA ASP A 9 -1.38 6.84 -5.12
C ASP A 9 -2.72 7.41 -5.62
N GLU A 10 -3.77 7.35 -4.79
CA GLU A 10 -5.11 7.83 -5.15
C GLU A 10 -5.16 9.35 -5.40
N THR A 11 -4.16 10.10 -4.95
CA THR A 11 -4.05 11.56 -5.13
C THR A 11 -3.20 11.97 -6.32
N GLY A 12 -2.46 11.03 -6.92
CA GLY A 12 -1.70 11.21 -8.14
C GLY A 12 -0.26 10.73 -8.04
N ILE A 13 0.64 11.41 -8.75
CA ILE A 13 2.03 10.98 -8.94
C ILE A 13 3.00 11.78 -8.07
N ALA A 14 3.91 11.08 -7.40
CA ALA A 14 5.07 11.62 -6.70
C ALA A 14 6.39 11.17 -7.38
N ASN A 15 7.27 12.13 -7.67
CA ASN A 15 8.58 11.86 -8.26
C ASN A 15 9.66 11.77 -7.18
N LEU A 16 10.22 10.58 -6.99
CA LEU A 16 11.26 10.32 -6.01
C LEU A 16 12.65 10.50 -6.60
N VAL A 17 13.52 11.16 -5.85
CA VAL A 17 14.96 11.24 -6.14
C VAL A 17 15.70 10.32 -5.17
N VAL A 18 16.33 9.27 -5.70
CA VAL A 18 17.05 8.27 -4.92
C VAL A 18 18.54 8.33 -5.26
N TRP A 19 19.32 8.84 -4.32
CA TRP A 19 20.78 8.84 -4.44
C TRP A 19 21.33 7.41 -4.38
N GLN A 20 22.42 7.14 -5.10
CA GLN A 20 23.04 5.79 -5.15
C GLN A 20 23.24 5.15 -3.78
N LYS A 21 23.70 5.91 -2.77
CA LYS A 21 23.87 5.38 -1.40
C LYS A 21 22.57 4.85 -0.77
N ILE A 22 21.43 5.48 -1.09
CA ILE A 22 20.11 5.07 -0.62
C ILE A 22 19.63 3.90 -1.45
N PHE A 23 19.80 3.96 -2.77
CA PHE A 23 19.46 2.84 -3.65
C PHE A 23 20.19 1.56 -3.24
N GLU A 24 21.51 1.58 -3.07
CA GLU A 24 22.26 0.38 -2.67
C GLU A 24 21.82 -0.16 -1.32
N ARG A 25 21.55 0.73 -0.34
CA ARG A 25 21.05 0.34 0.98
C ARG A 25 19.68 -0.35 0.92
N TYR A 26 18.79 0.11 0.05
CA TYR A 26 17.40 -0.37 -0.06
C TYR A 26 17.15 -1.15 -1.35
N ARG A 27 18.20 -1.64 -2.03
CA ARG A 27 18.13 -2.21 -3.37
C ARG A 27 17.10 -3.33 -3.48
N ARG A 28 17.08 -4.23 -2.49
CA ARG A 28 16.13 -5.33 -2.43
C ARG A 28 14.69 -4.81 -2.35
N VAL A 29 14.40 -3.94 -1.39
CA VAL A 29 13.06 -3.36 -1.21
C VAL A 29 12.58 -2.65 -2.48
N ILE A 30 13.43 -1.81 -3.07
CA ILE A 30 13.09 -1.06 -4.28
C ILE A 30 12.74 -1.98 -5.45
N LEU A 31 13.47 -3.08 -5.63
CA LEU A 31 13.32 -3.97 -6.80
C LEU A 31 12.31 -5.10 -6.59
N SER A 32 11.93 -5.43 -5.35
CA SER A 32 11.08 -6.59 -5.06
C SER A 32 9.73 -6.26 -4.44
N SER A 33 9.54 -5.04 -3.91
CA SER A 33 8.30 -4.68 -3.22
C SER A 33 7.18 -4.32 -4.20
N SER A 34 5.96 -4.78 -3.91
CA SER A 34 4.75 -4.37 -4.64
C SER A 34 4.19 -3.04 -4.15
N MET A 35 4.49 -2.66 -2.90
CA MET A 35 4.15 -1.36 -2.32
C MET A 35 5.28 -0.89 -1.43
N ILE A 36 5.58 0.42 -1.49
CA ILE A 36 6.62 1.04 -0.67
C ILE A 36 6.11 2.30 0.02
N ALA A 37 6.58 2.54 1.25
CA ALA A 37 6.51 3.84 1.89
C ALA A 37 7.89 4.51 1.84
N VAL A 38 7.89 5.80 1.51
CA VAL A 38 9.11 6.59 1.38
C VAL A 38 9.05 7.80 2.31
N ARG A 39 10.08 7.94 3.14
CA ARG A 39 10.30 9.13 3.96
C ARG A 39 11.49 9.89 3.39
N GLY A 40 11.29 11.19 3.18
CA GLY A 40 12.26 12.02 2.50
C GLY A 40 12.09 13.49 2.80
N ARG A 41 12.83 14.31 2.08
CA ARG A 41 12.67 15.76 2.07
C ARG A 41 12.00 16.19 0.77
N VAL A 42 10.93 16.97 0.89
CA VAL A 42 10.31 17.62 -0.27
C VAL A 42 11.24 18.71 -0.77
N GLN A 43 11.48 18.71 -2.08
CA GLN A 43 12.18 19.75 -2.81
C GLN A 43 11.26 20.27 -3.91
N ARG A 44 11.15 21.59 -4.01
CA ARG A 44 10.33 22.25 -5.02
C ARG A 44 11.22 23.17 -5.85
N GLU A 45 11.17 22.99 -7.16
CA GLU A 45 11.86 23.84 -8.13
C GLU A 45 10.82 24.36 -9.12
N GLY A 46 10.41 25.62 -8.92
CA GLY A 46 9.26 26.18 -9.62
C GLY A 46 7.98 25.38 -9.36
N GLU A 47 7.37 24.87 -10.43
CA GLU A 47 6.16 24.04 -10.37
C GLU A 47 6.45 22.55 -10.13
N VAL A 48 7.71 22.12 -10.21
CA VAL A 48 8.06 20.71 -10.07
C VAL A 48 8.34 20.39 -8.61
N VAL A 49 7.71 19.33 -8.10
CA VAL A 49 7.90 18.82 -6.74
C VAL A 49 8.53 17.44 -6.79
N HIS A 50 9.64 17.28 -6.07
CA HIS A 50 10.35 16.02 -5.88
C HIS A 50 10.42 15.62 -4.41
N LEU A 51 10.43 14.33 -4.12
CA LEU A 51 10.73 13.80 -2.80
C LEU A 51 12.11 13.13 -2.81
N VAL A 52 13.09 13.76 -2.14
CA VAL A 52 14.41 13.17 -1.96
C VAL A 52 14.35 12.08 -0.90
N ALA A 53 14.52 10.83 -1.30
CA ALA A 53 14.35 9.67 -0.43
C ALA A 53 15.49 9.55 0.59
N HIS A 54 15.13 9.33 1.85
CA HIS A 54 16.07 9.04 2.94
C HIS A 54 15.86 7.64 3.54
N ARG A 55 14.61 7.17 3.59
CA ARG A 55 14.24 5.85 4.09
C ARG A 55 13.13 5.28 3.21
N ILE A 56 13.24 3.99 2.91
CA ILE A 56 12.26 3.23 2.14
C ILE A 56 11.86 2.02 2.97
N VAL A 57 10.56 1.73 3.00
CA VAL A 57 9.96 0.61 3.75
C VAL A 57 9.13 -0.22 2.79
N ASP A 58 9.30 -1.54 2.87
CA ASP A 58 8.48 -2.52 2.17
C ASP A 58 7.11 -2.62 2.83
N LEU A 59 6.05 -2.32 2.10
CA LEU A 59 4.65 -2.45 2.54
C LEU A 59 3.91 -3.57 1.79
N SER A 60 4.61 -4.46 1.08
CA SER A 60 3.98 -5.53 0.31
C SER A 60 3.08 -6.43 1.16
N ARG A 61 3.43 -6.63 2.43
CA ARG A 61 2.61 -7.39 3.39
C ARG A 61 1.33 -6.65 3.77
N ASP A 62 1.43 -5.34 4.01
CA ASP A 62 0.27 -4.51 4.31
C ASP A 62 -0.71 -4.51 3.14
N LEU A 63 -0.20 -4.36 1.91
CA LEU A 63 -1.01 -4.45 0.70
C LEU A 63 -1.73 -5.82 0.60
N ALA A 64 -1.00 -6.92 0.82
CA ALA A 64 -1.59 -8.26 0.79
C ALA A 64 -2.67 -8.47 1.86
N SER A 65 -2.56 -7.80 3.01
CA SER A 65 -3.54 -7.89 4.10
C SER A 65 -4.87 -7.22 3.76
N VAL A 66 -4.87 -6.19 2.90
CA VAL A 66 -6.10 -5.50 2.48
C VAL A 66 -7.00 -6.47 1.69
N GLY A 67 -6.43 -7.22 0.75
CA GLY A 67 -7.19 -8.23 -0.01
C GLY A 67 -7.71 -9.39 0.84
N GLN A 68 -7.07 -9.69 1.96
CA GLN A 68 -7.52 -10.73 2.90
C GLN A 68 -8.65 -10.24 3.82
N ARG A 69 -8.76 -8.92 4.04
CA ARG A 69 -9.80 -8.34 4.91
C ARG A 69 -11.20 -8.46 4.29
N GLU A 70 -11.30 -8.41 2.96
CA GLU A 70 -12.57 -8.65 2.26
C GLU A 70 -12.98 -10.14 2.24
N MET A 71 -12.02 -11.04 2.42
CA MET A 71 -12.24 -12.50 2.50
C MET A 71 -12.36 -13.05 3.92
N ALA A 72 -12.41 -12.20 4.96
CA ALA A 72 -12.79 -12.67 6.28
C ALA A 72 -14.23 -13.20 6.20
N PRO A 73 -14.48 -14.50 6.39
CA PRO A 73 -15.84 -15.01 6.37
C PRO A 73 -16.59 -14.33 7.52
N ALA A 74 -17.66 -13.61 7.18
CA ALA A 74 -18.69 -13.28 8.15
C ALA A 74 -19.29 -14.60 8.66
N GLY A 75 -18.70 -15.19 9.70
CA GLY A 75 -19.23 -16.43 10.27
C GLY A 75 -18.20 -17.30 10.98
N GLN A 76 -17.81 -16.91 12.18
CA GLN A 76 -17.55 -17.89 13.23
C GLN A 76 -18.21 -17.41 14.53
N GLN A 77 -19.51 -17.62 14.61
CA GLN A 77 -20.20 -17.75 15.90
C GLN A 77 -20.44 -19.24 16.13
N GLY A 78 -19.81 -19.76 17.18
CA GLY A 78 -20.30 -20.95 17.87
C GLY A 78 -20.07 -20.76 19.37
N PRO A 79 -20.83 -21.40 20.27
CA PRO A 79 -22.01 -22.23 20.03
C PRO A 79 -23.18 -21.81 20.94
N GLU A 80 -24.23 -21.15 20.44
CA GLU A 80 -25.52 -21.13 21.16
C GLU A 80 -26.68 -21.30 20.20
N GLY A 81 -27.62 -22.16 20.61
CA GLY A 81 -28.74 -22.64 19.81
C GLY A 81 -29.67 -21.53 19.37
N GLY A 82 -30.23 -21.71 18.17
CA GLY A 82 -31.25 -20.84 17.61
C GLY A 82 -31.03 -20.63 16.14
N GLY A 83 -31.41 -21.61 15.32
CA GLY A 83 -31.36 -21.48 13.86
C GLY A 83 -31.98 -20.17 13.39
N ILE A 84 -31.23 -19.40 12.61
CA ILE A 84 -31.73 -18.19 11.97
C ILE A 84 -32.69 -18.60 10.86
N ARG A 85 -33.99 -18.44 11.11
CA ARG A 85 -35.05 -18.69 10.13
C ARG A 85 -35.17 -17.49 9.20
N VAL A 86 -34.60 -17.58 8.00
CA VAL A 86 -34.83 -16.60 6.94
C VAL A 86 -36.16 -16.94 6.25
N LYS A 87 -37.17 -16.08 6.38
CA LYS A 87 -38.36 -16.12 5.51
C LYS A 87 -38.09 -15.28 4.27
N ALA A 88 -38.03 -15.93 3.11
CA ALA A 88 -38.13 -15.24 1.82
C ALA A 88 -39.51 -14.58 1.70
N ARG A 89 -39.53 -13.31 1.30
CA ARG A 89 -40.74 -12.53 1.08
C ARG A 89 -40.99 -12.51 -0.43
N ASP A 90 -42.09 -13.11 -0.87
CA ASP A 90 -42.53 -13.06 -2.27
C ASP A 90 -43.06 -11.66 -2.60
N PHE A 91 -42.59 -11.10 -3.71
CA PHE A 91 -43.13 -9.91 -4.33
C PHE A 91 -43.86 -10.33 -5.60
N ARG A 92 -45.17 -10.09 -5.62
CA ARG A 92 -46.00 -10.11 -6.83
C ARG A 92 -45.67 -8.93 -7.73
#